data_AF-X1T6I1-F1
#
_entry.id   AF-X1T6I1-F1
#
_cell.length_a   1.000
_cell.length_b   1.000
_cell.length_c   1.000
_cell.angle_alpha   90.00
_cell.angle_beta   90.00
_cell.angle_gamma   90.00
#
_symmetry.space_group_name_H-M   'P 1'
#
loop_
_entity.id
_entity.type
_entity.pdbx_description
1 polymer ?
#
loop_
_entity_poly.entity_id
_entity_poly.type
_entity_poly.pdbx_seq_one_letter_code
_entity_poly.pdbx_strand_id
1 'polypeptide(L)'
;MLIADRKGLSAISYQLLILNSYLITGGNHQERLAKASKVLQNGGTTELTNTPDLLLIRAHPSVQIRDIRALQKFLSLKPYQAEIKTVLIPEAEKMTIPAQNSFLKTLEEPPENSLIILCCPNKEQLLPTIISRCQLIKLPPKSEIEVNKSLITNYSLLITKILKSGAGEKLQP
;
A
#
# COMPACT_ATOMS: atom_id res chain seq x y z
N MET A 1 2.45 31.71 7.66
CA MET A 1 3.48 31.31 6.69
C MET A 1 2.82 30.35 5.71
N LEU A 2 2.88 30.65 4.43
CA LEU A 2 1.85 30.39 3.42
C LEU A 2 1.55 28.90 3.14
N ILE A 3 0.28 28.53 3.34
CA ILE A 3 -0.38 27.36 2.75
C ILE A 3 -0.65 27.74 1.28
N ALA A 4 0.26 27.39 0.38
CA ALA A 4 0.12 27.72 -1.04
C ALA A 4 -0.62 26.60 -1.81
N ASP A 5 -1.78 26.98 -2.34
CA ASP A 5 -2.46 26.49 -3.54
C ASP A 5 -2.79 24.99 -3.67
N ARG A 6 -3.78 24.57 -2.89
CA ARG A 6 -4.61 23.40 -3.20
C ARG A 6 -5.85 23.88 -3.99
N LYS A 7 -5.72 24.28 -5.25
CA LYS A 7 -6.88 24.63 -6.10
C LYS A 7 -7.17 23.50 -7.07
N GLY A 8 -8.07 22.60 -6.70
CA GLY A 8 -8.54 21.55 -7.61
C GLY A 8 -9.15 20.30 -6.96
N LEU A 9 -9.07 20.16 -5.64
CA LEU A 9 -9.60 18.99 -4.92
C LEU A 9 -11.01 19.29 -4.39
N SER A 10 -11.95 18.35 -4.56
CA SER A 10 -13.31 18.49 -4.04
C SER A 10 -13.30 18.52 -2.50
N ALA A 11 -14.27 19.15 -1.85
CA ALA A 11 -14.38 19.18 -0.38
C ALA A 11 -14.35 17.77 0.25
N ILE A 12 -14.85 16.75 -0.46
CA ILE A 12 -14.79 15.33 -0.05
C ILE A 12 -13.33 14.82 -0.06
N SER A 13 -12.55 15.23 -1.06
CA SER A 13 -11.12 14.93 -1.15
C SER A 13 -10.33 15.55 0.00
N TYR A 14 -10.66 16.77 0.44
CA TYR A 14 -10.06 17.39 1.62
C TYR A 14 -10.44 16.67 2.92
N GLN A 15 -11.70 16.26 3.06
CA GLN A 15 -12.15 15.52 4.24
C GLN A 15 -11.44 14.17 4.38
N LEU A 16 -11.13 13.51 3.25
CA LEU A 16 -10.31 12.29 3.19
C LEU A 16 -8.81 12.54 3.46
N LEU A 17 -8.32 13.76 3.22
CA LEU A 17 -6.92 14.19 3.38
C LEU A 17 -6.57 14.72 4.79
N ILE A 18 -7.52 14.70 5.74
CA ILE A 18 -7.29 15.07 7.15
C ILE A 18 -6.85 13.85 7.99
N LEU A 19 -6.89 12.63 7.43
CA LEU A 19 -6.49 11.40 8.12
C LEU A 19 -5.21 10.83 7.50
N ASN A 20 -4.09 10.94 8.22
CA ASN A 20 -2.78 10.48 7.79
C ASN A 20 -2.57 8.96 7.98
N SER A 21 -3.58 8.20 8.40
CA SER A 21 -3.46 6.77 8.73
C SER A 21 -4.60 5.94 8.15
N TYR A 22 -4.28 4.97 7.29
CA TYR A 22 -5.24 4.06 6.67
C TYR A 22 -5.00 2.61 7.07
N LEU A 23 -6.08 1.86 7.26
CA LEU A 23 -6.05 0.41 7.47
C LEU A 23 -6.83 -0.30 6.36
N ILE A 24 -6.13 -1.03 5.49
CA ILE A 24 -6.68 -1.78 4.38
C ILE A 24 -6.90 -3.24 4.80
N THR A 25 -8.12 -3.75 4.67
CA THR A 25 -8.49 -5.10 5.13
C THR A 25 -9.25 -5.93 4.13
N GLY A 26 -9.33 -7.24 4.36
CA GLY A 26 -9.93 -8.19 3.42
C GLY A 26 -9.04 -8.45 2.20
N GLY A 27 -9.64 -9.10 1.18
CA GLY A 27 -8.94 -9.51 -0.04
C GLY A 27 -7.72 -10.39 0.21
N ASN A 28 -6.95 -10.66 -0.84
CA ASN A 28 -5.64 -11.30 -0.73
C ASN A 28 -4.52 -10.25 -0.55
N HIS A 29 -3.29 -10.73 -0.30
CA HIS A 29 -2.13 -9.85 -0.07
C HIS A 29 -1.86 -8.90 -1.24
N GLN A 30 -1.94 -9.39 -2.48
CA GLN A 30 -1.70 -8.59 -3.69
C GLN A 30 -2.76 -7.50 -3.87
N GLU A 31 -4.02 -7.78 -3.54
CA GLU A 31 -5.10 -6.79 -3.63
C GLU A 31 -4.93 -5.67 -2.61
N ARG A 32 -4.50 -5.99 -1.37
CA ARG A 32 -4.17 -4.99 -0.36
C ARG A 32 -3.02 -4.11 -0.81
N LEU A 33 -1.96 -4.69 -1.37
CA LEU A 33 -0.83 -3.94 -1.94
C LEU A 33 -1.26 -3.07 -3.13
N ALA A 34 -2.08 -3.59 -4.03
CA ALA A 34 -2.61 -2.82 -5.16
C ALA A 34 -3.48 -1.64 -4.68
N LYS A 35 -4.29 -1.84 -3.63
CA LYS A 35 -5.06 -0.75 -3.02
C LYS A 35 -4.16 0.25 -2.32
N ALA A 36 -3.14 -0.20 -1.58
CA ALA A 36 -2.15 0.67 -0.96
C ALA A 36 -1.45 1.53 -2.01
N SER A 37 -0.97 0.94 -3.11
CA SER A 37 -0.37 1.67 -4.22
C SER A 37 -1.32 2.70 -4.84
N LYS A 38 -2.61 2.38 -4.99
CA LYS A 38 -3.62 3.36 -5.44
C LYS A 38 -3.84 4.50 -4.46
N VAL A 39 -3.78 4.24 -3.15
CA VAL A 39 -3.86 5.30 -2.11
C VAL A 39 -2.64 6.23 -2.17
N LEU A 40 -1.48 5.72 -2.61
CA LEU A 40 -0.26 6.53 -2.79
C LEU A 40 -0.29 7.44 -4.02
N GLN A 41 -1.09 7.15 -5.04
CA GLN A 41 -1.07 7.91 -6.30
C GLN A 41 -1.83 9.24 -6.19
N ASN A 42 -1.09 10.27 -5.73
CA ASN A 42 -1.19 11.66 -6.18
C ASN A 42 0.19 12.22 -6.63
N GLY A 43 1.10 11.36 -7.07
CA GLY A 43 2.43 11.70 -7.59
C GLY A 43 3.25 10.43 -7.68
N GLY A 44 3.79 10.11 -8.86
CA GLY A 44 4.17 8.76 -9.25
C GLY A 44 5.07 7.98 -8.29
N THR A 45 4.71 6.71 -8.04
CA THR A 45 5.64 5.60 -7.78
C THR A 45 4.89 4.28 -8.06
N THR A 46 5.40 3.47 -8.99
CA THR A 46 4.73 2.25 -9.49
C THR A 46 5.29 0.96 -8.88
N GLU A 47 6.28 1.04 -7.98
CA GLU A 47 6.81 -0.12 -7.26
C GLU A 47 6.97 0.19 -5.77
N LEU A 48 6.28 -0.57 -4.91
CA LEU A 48 6.35 -0.44 -3.46
C LEU A 48 7.71 -0.98 -2.96
N THR A 49 8.71 -0.12 -3.00
CA THR A 49 10.08 -0.38 -2.55
C THR A 49 10.53 0.68 -1.57
N ASN A 50 11.60 0.41 -0.82
CA ASN A 50 12.17 1.42 0.05
C ASN A 50 12.80 2.54 -0.79
N THR A 51 12.35 3.77 -0.56
CA THR A 51 12.92 4.98 -1.13
C THR A 51 13.17 5.99 0.01
N PRO A 52 13.86 7.12 -0.25
CA PRO A 52 14.04 8.14 0.78
C PRO A 52 12.73 8.66 1.39
N ASP A 53 11.60 8.55 0.67
CA ASP A 53 10.28 9.03 1.09
C ASP A 53 9.22 7.94 1.23
N LEU A 54 9.54 6.68 0.95
CA LEU A 54 8.69 5.51 1.20
C LEU A 54 9.44 4.47 2.03
N LEU A 55 8.95 4.18 3.22
CA LEU A 55 9.44 3.09 4.05
C LEU A 55 8.47 1.91 4.04
N LEU A 56 8.97 0.76 3.61
CA LEU A 56 8.27 -0.52 3.62
C LEU A 56 8.76 -1.38 4.78
N ILE A 57 7.89 -1.62 5.76
CA ILE A 57 8.16 -2.51 6.90
C ILE A 57 7.67 -3.92 6.57
N ARG A 58 8.60 -4.82 6.25
CA ARG A 58 8.31 -6.24 6.02
C ARG A 58 8.50 -7.03 7.31
N ALA A 59 7.60 -7.95 7.62
CA ALA A 59 7.72 -8.82 8.78
C ALA A 59 8.75 -9.94 8.52
N HIS A 60 9.65 -10.21 9.47
CA HIS A 60 10.57 -11.36 9.45
C HIS A 60 10.93 -11.78 10.89
N PRO A 61 10.27 -12.79 11.50
CA PRO A 61 8.95 -13.35 11.19
C PRO A 61 7.78 -12.46 11.65
N SER A 62 8.06 -11.39 12.39
CA SER A 62 7.10 -10.45 12.96
C SER A 62 7.62 -9.01 12.85
N VAL A 63 6.75 -8.04 13.12
CA VAL A 63 7.10 -6.62 13.25
C VAL A 63 7.27 -6.29 14.73
N GLN A 64 8.49 -5.92 15.09
CA GLN A 64 8.95 -5.71 16.45
C GLN A 64 8.89 -4.22 16.82
N ILE A 65 8.97 -3.92 18.12
CA ILE A 65 9.01 -2.53 18.60
C ILE A 65 10.16 -1.71 17.98
N ARG A 66 11.30 -2.34 17.66
CA ARG A 66 12.43 -1.69 16.97
C ARG A 66 12.06 -1.20 15.58
N ASP A 67 11.21 -1.92 14.86
CA ASP A 67 10.78 -1.58 13.50
C ASP A 67 9.85 -0.36 13.55
N ILE A 68 8.96 -0.31 14.55
CA ILE A 68 8.10 0.85 14.82
C ILE A 68 8.92 2.09 15.21
N ARG A 69 9.97 1.92 16.03
CA ARG A 69 10.87 3.03 16.37
C ARG A 69 11.65 3.54 15.14
N ALA A 70 12.09 2.65 14.26
CA ALA A 70 12.73 3.03 13.01
C ALA A 70 11.77 3.80 12.09
N LEU A 71 10.52 3.34 11.99
CA LEU A 71 9.42 4.03 11.31
C LEU A 71 9.17 5.43 11.89
N GLN A 72 9.10 5.56 13.21
CA GLN A 72 8.88 6.85 13.88
C GLN A 72 10.01 7.83 13.58
N LYS A 73 11.26 7.36 13.62
CA LYS A 73 12.42 8.17 13.24
C LYS A 73 12.32 8.59 11.77
N PHE A 74 11.98 7.66 10.88
CA PHE A 74 11.78 7.97 9.46
C PHE A 74 10.73 9.06 9.25
N LEU A 75 9.55 8.96 9.88
CA LEU A 75 8.48 9.96 9.78
C LEU A 75 8.83 11.32 10.38
N SER A 76 9.79 11.38 11.32
CA SER A 76 10.25 12.64 11.91
C SER A 76 11.14 13.46 10.98
N LEU A 77 11.70 12.84 9.93
CA LEU A 77 12.53 13.51 8.95
C LEU A 77 11.68 14.22 7.90
N LYS A 78 12.18 15.34 7.36
CA LYS A 78 11.52 16.01 6.22
C LYS A 78 11.55 15.10 4.97
N PRO A 79 10.50 15.13 4.14
CA PRO A 79 10.53 14.53 2.81
C PRO A 79 11.73 15.03 1.99
N TYR A 80 12.29 14.18 1.14
CA TYR A 80 13.44 14.48 0.30
C TYR A 80 13.02 15.05 -1.05
N GLN A 81 12.11 14.38 -1.76
CA GLN A 81 11.59 14.75 -3.08
C GLN A 81 10.05 14.79 -3.11
N ALA A 82 9.38 13.91 -2.35
CA ALA A 82 7.93 13.90 -2.26
C ALA A 82 7.41 15.03 -1.36
N GLU A 83 6.11 15.34 -1.45
CA GLU A 83 5.47 16.30 -0.53
C GLU A 83 5.33 15.74 0.89
N ILE A 84 5.25 14.41 1.03
CA ILE A 84 5.04 13.70 2.29
C ILE A 84 5.92 12.46 2.39
N LYS A 85 6.22 12.04 3.61
CA LYS A 85 6.83 10.74 3.90
C LYS A 85 5.76 9.68 4.10
N THR A 86 5.97 8.53 3.47
CA THR A 86 5.01 7.43 3.51
C THR A 86 5.62 6.23 4.21
N VAL A 87 4.83 5.57 5.04
CA VAL A 87 5.14 4.25 5.58
C VAL A 87 4.06 3.25 5.19
N LEU A 88 4.48 2.08 4.73
CA LEU A 88 3.60 0.95 4.44
C LEU A 88 4.01 -0.26 5.28
N ILE A 89 3.05 -0.85 6.00
CA ILE A 89 3.17 -2.14 6.70
C ILE A 89 2.23 -3.15 6.02
N PRO A 90 2.73 -4.01 5.10
CA PRO A 90 1.91 -4.94 4.33
C PRO A 90 1.20 -6.04 5.12
N GLU A 91 1.74 -6.37 6.30
CA GLU A 91 1.31 -7.46 7.17
C GLU A 91 1.23 -6.93 8.61
N ALA A 92 0.36 -5.95 8.85
CA ALA A 92 0.18 -5.28 10.12
C ALA A 92 -0.24 -6.25 11.24
N GLU A 93 -0.94 -7.34 10.92
CA GLU A 93 -1.28 -8.43 11.84
C GLU A 93 -0.06 -9.08 12.50
N LYS A 94 1.11 -8.97 11.86
CA LYS A 94 2.37 -9.50 12.38
C LYS A 94 3.05 -8.57 13.38
N MET A 95 2.45 -7.41 13.71
CA MET A 95 2.94 -6.55 14.79
C MET A 95 2.73 -7.20 16.14
N THR A 96 3.82 -7.35 16.89
CA THR A 96 3.74 -7.74 18.31
C THR A 96 2.94 -6.72 19.13
N ILE A 97 2.34 -7.14 20.24
CA ILE A 97 1.60 -6.23 21.14
C ILE A 97 2.46 -5.02 21.59
N PRO A 98 3.76 -5.18 21.97
CA PRO A 98 4.63 -4.04 22.24
C PRO A 98 4.82 -3.11 21.04
N ALA A 99 4.93 -3.65 19.83
CA ALA A 99 5.01 -2.84 18.61
C ALA A 99 3.72 -2.02 18.41
N GLN A 100 2.55 -2.65 18.50
CA GLN A 100 1.26 -1.97 18.38
C GLN A 100 1.10 -0.85 19.42
N ASN A 101 1.38 -1.14 20.69
CA ASN A 101 1.31 -0.14 21.77
C ASN A 101 2.27 1.03 21.54
N SER A 102 3.50 0.76 21.10
CA SER A 102 4.48 1.82 20.80
C SER A 102 4.06 2.72 19.64
N PHE A 103 3.19 2.23 18.77
CA PHE A 103 2.74 2.94 17.58
C PHE A 103 1.56 3.90 17.86
N LEU A 104 0.84 3.70 18.97
CA LEU A 104 -0.40 4.42 19.28
C LEU A 104 -0.23 5.95 19.25
N LYS A 105 0.83 6.48 19.87
CA LYS A 105 1.07 7.92 19.90
C LYS A 105 1.27 8.51 18.50
N THR A 106 1.96 7.78 17.62
CA THR A 106 2.20 8.21 16.24
C THR A 106 0.92 8.14 15.39
N LEU A 107 0.03 7.19 15.65
CA LEU A 107 -1.26 7.11 14.96
C LEU A 107 -2.25 8.18 15.46
N GLU A 108 -2.12 8.63 16.71
CA GLU A 108 -2.94 9.69 17.30
C GLU A 108 -2.54 11.08 16.80
N GLU A 109 -1.24 11.35 16.75
CA GLU A 109 -0.67 12.61 16.29
C GLU A 109 0.39 12.31 15.20
N PRO A 110 -0.05 11.90 13.99
CA PRO A 110 0.87 11.63 12.89
C PRO A 110 1.55 12.94 12.45
N PRO A 111 2.85 12.94 12.13
CA PRO A 111 3.54 14.13 11.64
C PRO A 111 2.82 14.78 10.44
N GLU A 112 2.84 16.12 10.36
CA GLU A 112 2.03 16.91 9.40
C GLU A 112 2.21 16.50 7.92
N ASN A 113 3.38 15.98 7.56
CA ASN A 113 3.70 15.52 6.21
C ASN A 113 3.95 14.00 6.18
N SER A 114 3.09 13.23 6.82
CA SER A 114 3.19 11.78 6.87
C SER A 114 1.95 11.07 6.37
N LEU A 115 2.14 9.89 5.79
CA LEU A 115 1.11 8.94 5.43
C LEU A 115 1.48 7.55 5.95
N ILE A 116 0.58 6.94 6.70
CA ILE A 116 0.74 5.61 7.28
C ILE A 116 -0.31 4.71 6.65
N ILE A 117 0.14 3.61 6.04
CA ILE A 117 -0.74 2.60 5.45
C ILE A 117 -0.45 1.26 6.11
N LEU A 118 -1.48 0.68 6.69
CA LEU A 118 -1.48 -0.64 7.30
C LEU A 118 -2.31 -1.58 6.43
N CYS A 119 -1.82 -2.78 6.17
CA CYS A 119 -2.55 -3.83 5.48
C CYS A 119 -2.68 -5.03 6.41
N CYS A 120 -3.89 -5.57 6.54
CA CYS A 120 -4.18 -6.67 7.45
C CYS A 120 -5.31 -7.54 6.87
N PRO A 121 -5.21 -8.88 6.80
CA PRO A 121 -6.30 -9.69 6.27
C PRO A 121 -7.58 -9.53 7.10
N ASN A 122 -7.46 -9.52 8.43
CA ASN A 122 -8.55 -9.26 9.34
C ASN A 122 -8.18 -8.17 10.37
N LYS A 123 -8.93 -7.07 10.45
CA LYS A 123 -8.72 -6.01 11.46
C LYS A 123 -8.75 -6.52 12.90
N GLU A 124 -9.51 -7.58 13.22
CA GLU A 124 -9.60 -8.11 14.58
C GLU A 124 -8.27 -8.71 15.09
N GLN A 125 -7.25 -8.84 14.23
CA GLN A 125 -5.89 -9.21 14.61
C GLN A 125 -5.07 -8.02 15.14
N LEU A 126 -5.61 -6.81 15.08
CA LEU A 126 -5.02 -5.59 15.62
C LEU A 126 -5.74 -5.16 16.89
N LEU A 127 -5.03 -4.41 17.74
CA LEU A 127 -5.64 -3.80 18.92
C LEU A 127 -6.78 -2.85 18.49
N PRO A 128 -7.92 -2.84 19.20
CA PRO A 128 -9.02 -1.91 18.93
C PRO A 128 -8.56 -0.43 18.88
N THR A 129 -7.53 -0.09 19.66
CA THR A 129 -6.92 1.25 19.73
C THR A 129 -6.13 1.65 18.48
N ILE A 130 -5.61 0.68 17.72
CA ILE A 130 -5.03 0.88 16.38
C ILE A 130 -6.16 1.14 15.39
N ILE A 131 -7.17 0.27 15.40
CA ILE A 131 -8.30 0.33 14.47
C ILE A 131 -9.02 1.68 14.59
N SER A 132 -9.24 2.17 15.81
CA SER A 132 -9.96 3.43 16.05
C SER A 132 -9.23 4.68 15.55
N ARG A 133 -7.91 4.59 15.31
CA ARG A 133 -7.06 5.69 14.83
C ARG A 133 -6.75 5.59 13.33
N CYS A 134 -7.30 4.59 12.65
CA CYS A 134 -7.11 4.38 11.21
C CYS A 134 -8.42 4.51 10.45
N GLN A 135 -8.37 5.15 9.28
CA GLN A 135 -9.48 5.07 8.34
C GLN A 135 -9.53 3.67 7.73
N LEU A 136 -10.63 2.95 7.97
CA LEU A 136 -10.80 1.60 7.48
C LEU A 136 -11.19 1.58 6.00
N ILE A 137 -10.41 0.86 5.19
CA ILE A 137 -10.70 0.55 3.79
C ILE A 137 -10.90 -0.97 3.71
N LYS A 138 -12.15 -1.42 3.63
CA LYS A 138 -12.47 -2.85 3.48
C LYS A 138 -12.52 -3.21 1.99
N LEU A 139 -11.69 -4.15 1.57
CA LEU A 139 -11.79 -4.75 0.25
C LEU A 139 -12.97 -5.73 0.22
N PRO A 140 -13.80 -5.69 -0.82
CA PRO A 140 -14.86 -6.67 -0.98
C PRO A 140 -14.23 -8.06 -1.18
N PRO A 141 -14.83 -9.13 -0.63
CA PRO A 141 -14.49 -10.47 -1.06
C PRO A 141 -14.77 -10.56 -2.56
N LYS A 142 -13.79 -10.89 -3.38
CA LYS A 142 -14.08 -11.21 -4.78
C LYS A 142 -14.95 -12.47 -4.79
N SER A 143 -16.11 -12.38 -5.42
CA SER A 143 -16.68 -13.55 -6.07
C SER A 143 -15.59 -14.10 -6.99
N GLU A 144 -15.27 -15.38 -6.86
CA GLU A 144 -14.37 -16.05 -7.79
C GLU A 144 -14.74 -15.64 -9.23
N ILE A 145 -13.71 -15.44 -10.06
CA ILE A 145 -13.79 -14.93 -11.45
C ILE A 145 -13.76 -13.39 -11.57
N GLU A 146 -12.67 -12.76 -11.16
CA GLU A 146 -12.18 -11.59 -11.92
C GLU A 146 -11.00 -12.07 -12.75
N VAL A 147 -11.33 -12.64 -13.92
CA VAL A 147 -10.30 -13.07 -14.86
C VAL A 147 -9.51 -11.86 -15.29
N ASN A 148 -8.20 -11.87 -15.03
CA ASN A 148 -7.34 -10.80 -15.47
C ASN A 148 -7.33 -10.79 -17.01
N LYS A 149 -8.12 -9.90 -17.61
CA LYS A 149 -8.26 -9.77 -19.07
C LYS A 149 -6.90 -9.61 -19.74
N SER A 150 -5.94 -8.90 -19.12
CA SER A 150 -4.61 -8.73 -19.70
C SER A 150 -3.80 -10.04 -19.74
N LEU A 151 -3.94 -10.91 -18.73
CA LEU A 151 -3.33 -12.23 -18.75
C LEU A 151 -3.94 -13.11 -19.84
N ILE A 152 -5.28 -13.15 -19.96
CA ILE A 152 -5.94 -13.87 -21.07
C ILE A 152 -5.45 -13.38 -22.43
N THR A 153 -5.41 -12.05 -22.62
CA THR A 153 -4.95 -11.46 -23.88
C THR A 153 -3.52 -11.88 -24.21
N ASN A 154 -2.62 -11.86 -23.22
CA ASN A 154 -1.23 -12.26 -23.41
C ASN A 154 -1.08 -13.75 -23.75
N TYR A 155 -1.80 -14.64 -23.03
CA TYR A 155 -1.79 -16.08 -23.33
C TYR A 155 -2.38 -16.39 -24.70
N SER A 156 -3.47 -15.71 -25.08
CA SER A 156 -4.09 -15.84 -26.42
C SER A 156 -3.14 -15.43 -27.54
N LEU A 157 -2.41 -14.30 -27.37
CA LEU A 157 -1.38 -13.85 -28.30
C LEU A 157 -0.23 -14.84 -28.43
N LEU A 158 0.25 -15.39 -27.31
CA LEU A 158 1.32 -16.38 -27.29
C LEU A 158 0.91 -17.67 -28.01
N ILE A 159 -0.27 -18.20 -27.70
CA ILE A 159 -0.82 -19.40 -28.35
C ILE A 159 -0.97 -19.16 -29.86
N THR A 160 -1.52 -18.01 -30.26
CA THR A 160 -1.65 -17.65 -31.68
C THR A 160 -0.30 -17.57 -32.38
N LYS A 161 0.72 -17.04 -31.70
CA LYS A 161 2.08 -16.96 -32.23
C LYS A 161 2.68 -18.35 -32.43
N ILE A 162 2.56 -19.23 -31.43
CA ILE A 162 3.05 -20.62 -31.47
C ILE A 162 2.37 -21.41 -32.58
N LEU A 163 1.04 -21.32 -32.69
CA LEU A 163 0.25 -22.00 -33.73
C LEU A 163 0.61 -21.51 -35.14
N LYS A 164 0.91 -20.22 -35.31
CA LYS A 164 1.33 -19.66 -36.60
C LYS A 164 2.78 -20.00 -36.97
N SER A 165 3.66 -20.18 -35.98
CA SER A 165 5.06 -20.57 -36.21
C SER A 165 5.28 -22.08 -36.39
N GLY A 166 4.25 -22.92 -36.16
CA GLY A 166 4.36 -24.38 -36.21
C GLY A 166 4.10 -25.03 -37.59
N ALA A 167 3.73 -24.27 -38.62
CA ALA A 167 3.45 -24.82 -39.95
C ALA A 167 4.63 -24.62 -40.91
N GLY A 168 5.61 -25.53 -40.80
CA GLY A 168 6.57 -25.94 -41.83
C GLY A 168 7.00 -24.93 -42.90
N GLU A 169 8.03 -24.14 -42.61
CA GLU A 169 8.92 -23.65 -43.66
C GLU A 169 9.82 -24.82 -44.06
N LYS A 170 9.44 -25.53 -45.14
CA LYS A 170 10.30 -26.53 -45.77
C LYS A 170 11.55 -25.81 -46.26
N LEU A 171 12.66 -25.97 -45.55
CA LEU A 171 13.99 -25.72 -46.10
C LEU A 171 14.15 -26.67 -47.28
N GLN A 172 14.04 -26.14 -48.50
CA GLN A 172 14.52 -26.85 -49.68
C GLN A 172 16.06 -26.77 -49.67
N PRO A 173 16.75 -27.88 -50.01
CA PRO A 173 18.20 -27.97 -49.96
C PRO A 173 18.90 -27.05 -50.97
#